data_AF-A5UXZ9-F1
#
_entry.id   AF-A5UXZ9-F1
#
_cell.length_a   1.000
_cell.length_b   1.000
_cell.length_c   1.000
_cell.angle_alpha   90.00
_cell.angle_beta   90.00
_cell.angle_gamma   90.00
#
_symmetry.space_group_name_H-M   'P 1'
#
loop_
_entity.id
_entity.type
_entity.pdbx_description
1 polymer ?
#
loop_
_entity_poly.entity_id
_entity_poly.type
_entity_poly.pdbx_seq_one_letter_code
_entity_poly.pdbx_strand_id
1 'polypeptide(L)'
;MEDAVERRNLIENNLVLKVRQPPQPILPSDREGFLRGPSGFWLTNPDNIVRGNVAADAAGNGFWLAFPERPLGLSKLVPIRPINTQLGVFSHNVAHSNNKPGINLDFAPFDDTGNTRESKYVPTSDERQDRYSANRVRFTFSDITTYKNRDNGLWNRTSWPDYVRFVSADNAGMFFAGAGDNGRISDSLIIGVSLNNSTPPPTSNQPNVAVASYHSTFDIAHNVIVNFPLNDRIDRASGAFAANDYYTSPVDRGMVRNPNNRLINSHPGRRVISPNINTPVGNAALAGALWDPHGYWGPAGNYWVYDIPFLTAGRTCMPVAGEHLSRSCAGPYYGVSGFRIDGSDRYKPVMPLTITRLDHNMQPIGAWIVEDGSSGNLNTFNIMSHMRHFAAVPDGRYRIEFRDNLVSHPLPTQEVMLVLSNMHSTSDRLILSVPFSGSATIQAYLTTRELYRDIQAPNTPVRHLTPVGSFAALLATENSVWQDHANQQVWVNVSGGLALPGGAPTDPLSDEMLYRATYLRVFKP
;
A
#
# COMPACT_ATOMS: atom_id res chain seq x y z
N MET A 1 -27.54 -10.14 -14.93
CA MET A 1 -28.32 -10.06 -13.67
C MET A 1 -28.16 -8.65 -13.21
N GLU A 2 -29.25 -7.90 -13.19
CA GLU A 2 -29.19 -6.43 -13.24
C GLU A 2 -29.64 -5.81 -11.91
N ASP A 3 -30.79 -6.22 -11.40
CA ASP A 3 -31.47 -5.60 -10.27
C ASP A 3 -30.90 -6.00 -8.90
N ALA A 4 -29.87 -6.86 -8.89
CA ALA A 4 -29.14 -7.32 -7.72
C ALA A 4 -29.95 -8.19 -6.74
N VAL A 5 -31.14 -8.67 -7.14
CA VAL A 5 -31.96 -9.60 -6.35
C VAL A 5 -31.86 -11.04 -6.83
N GLU A 6 -31.26 -11.25 -7.98
CA GLU A 6 -31.12 -12.56 -8.58
C GLU A 6 -30.06 -13.35 -7.81
N ARG A 7 -30.53 -14.23 -6.92
CA ARG A 7 -29.71 -15.06 -6.02
C ARG A 7 -29.94 -16.53 -6.30
N ARG A 8 -28.95 -17.34 -5.95
CA ARG A 8 -28.93 -18.81 -6.00
C ARG A 8 -29.20 -19.36 -7.39
N ASN A 9 -28.73 -18.65 -8.41
CA ASN A 9 -28.75 -19.11 -9.79
C ASN A 9 -27.55 -20.02 -10.06
N LEU A 10 -27.73 -20.95 -11.01
CA LEU A 10 -26.67 -21.77 -11.56
C LEU A 10 -26.31 -21.24 -12.95
N ILE A 11 -25.11 -20.68 -13.07
CA ILE A 11 -24.51 -20.20 -14.33
C ILE A 11 -23.29 -21.07 -14.58
N GLU A 12 -23.48 -22.10 -15.39
CA GLU A 12 -22.47 -23.13 -15.57
C GLU A 12 -22.26 -23.51 -17.04
N ASN A 13 -21.00 -23.71 -17.42
CA ASN A 13 -20.58 -24.24 -18.73
C ASN A 13 -21.08 -23.43 -19.93
N ASN A 14 -21.18 -22.11 -19.79
CA ASN A 14 -21.57 -21.21 -20.87
C ASN A 14 -20.35 -20.66 -21.61
N LEU A 15 -20.49 -20.41 -22.91
CA LEU A 15 -19.56 -19.63 -23.72
C LEU A 15 -20.21 -18.32 -24.12
N VAL A 16 -19.61 -17.19 -23.73
CA VAL A 16 -19.99 -15.85 -24.19
C VAL A 16 -18.86 -15.27 -25.02
N LEU A 17 -19.16 -14.90 -26.26
CA LEU A 17 -18.20 -14.25 -27.15
C LEU A 17 -18.73 -12.99 -27.82
N LYS A 18 -17.81 -12.16 -28.31
CA LYS A 18 -18.09 -11.04 -29.22
C LYS A 18 -19.08 -10.03 -28.63
N VAL A 19 -18.90 -9.68 -27.36
CA VAL A 19 -19.70 -8.65 -26.69
C VAL A 19 -19.21 -7.27 -27.12
N ARG A 20 -20.13 -6.40 -27.56
CA ARG A 20 -19.80 -5.09 -28.14
C ARG A 20 -20.64 -3.99 -27.53
N GLN A 21 -20.09 -2.78 -27.50
CA GLN A 21 -20.87 -1.59 -27.17
C GLN A 21 -21.94 -1.38 -28.24
N PRO A 22 -23.22 -1.28 -27.86
CA PRO A 22 -24.28 -0.96 -28.82
C PRO A 22 -24.11 0.48 -29.33
N PRO A 23 -24.58 0.82 -30.55
CA PRO A 23 -24.51 2.18 -31.08
C PRO A 23 -25.17 3.22 -30.15
N GLN A 24 -26.22 2.79 -29.45
CA GLN A 24 -26.89 3.54 -28.39
C GLN A 24 -26.88 2.70 -27.11
N PRO A 25 -25.96 2.98 -26.17
CA PRO A 25 -25.91 2.37 -24.84
C PRO A 25 -27.25 2.51 -24.11
N ILE A 26 -27.78 1.39 -23.61
CA ILE A 26 -29.06 1.34 -22.89
C ILE A 26 -28.83 1.84 -21.46
N LEU A 27 -27.71 1.44 -20.86
CA LEU A 27 -27.24 1.91 -19.56
C LEU A 27 -25.86 2.60 -19.67
N PRO A 28 -25.50 3.47 -18.72
CA PRO A 28 -24.15 4.01 -18.61
C PRO A 28 -23.07 2.92 -18.44
N SER A 29 -23.40 1.76 -17.86
CA SER A 29 -22.52 0.59 -17.75
C SER A 29 -22.22 -0.08 -19.11
N ASP A 30 -23.08 0.11 -20.11
CA ASP A 30 -22.86 -0.38 -21.49
C ASP A 30 -21.85 0.47 -22.27
N ARG A 31 -21.40 1.60 -21.70
CA ARG A 31 -20.36 2.44 -22.30
C ARG A 31 -18.98 1.98 -21.87
N GLU A 32 -18.09 1.81 -22.83
CA GLU A 32 -16.68 1.60 -22.55
C GLU A 32 -16.11 2.79 -21.75
N GLY A 33 -15.39 2.46 -20.68
CA GLY A 33 -14.74 3.42 -19.81
C GLY A 33 -13.50 2.84 -19.17
N PHE A 34 -12.93 3.56 -18.21
CA PHE A 34 -11.86 3.03 -17.36
C PHE A 34 -12.39 1.79 -16.60
N LEU A 35 -11.84 0.60 -16.89
CA LEU A 35 -12.22 -0.71 -16.33
C LEU A 35 -13.71 -1.11 -16.47
N ARG A 36 -14.46 -0.39 -17.32
CA ARG A 36 -15.91 -0.54 -17.49
C ARG A 36 -16.27 -0.78 -18.94
N GLY A 37 -17.39 -1.47 -19.15
CA GLY A 37 -18.02 -1.64 -20.45
C GLY A 37 -18.76 -2.97 -20.60
N PRO A 38 -19.32 -3.23 -21.80
CA PRO A 38 -20.09 -4.43 -22.12
C PRO A 38 -19.30 -5.70 -21.81
N SER A 39 -19.76 -6.48 -20.82
CA SER A 39 -19.01 -7.61 -20.27
C SER A 39 -19.64 -8.95 -20.65
N GLY A 40 -18.82 -10.00 -20.73
CA GLY A 40 -19.30 -11.37 -21.01
C GLY A 40 -20.34 -11.83 -20.00
N PHE A 41 -20.01 -11.65 -18.72
CA PHE A 41 -20.95 -11.84 -17.62
C PHE A 41 -21.01 -10.58 -16.77
N TRP A 42 -22.22 -10.10 -16.52
CA TRP A 42 -22.51 -9.00 -15.61
C TRP A 42 -23.37 -9.53 -14.45
N LEU A 43 -22.80 -9.46 -13.25
CA LEU A 43 -23.35 -10.05 -12.03
C LEU A 43 -23.41 -9.00 -10.93
N THR A 44 -24.63 -8.58 -10.57
CA THR A 44 -24.86 -7.61 -9.48
C THR A 44 -25.20 -8.26 -8.15
N ASN A 45 -25.23 -9.59 -8.05
CA ASN A 45 -25.37 -10.29 -6.77
C ASN A 45 -24.33 -11.43 -6.62
N PRO A 46 -23.60 -11.50 -5.50
CA PRO A 46 -22.53 -12.49 -5.31
C PRO A 46 -23.02 -13.90 -4.95
N ASP A 47 -24.25 -14.05 -4.46
CA ASP A 47 -24.81 -15.33 -4.03
C ASP A 47 -25.33 -16.11 -5.24
N ASN A 48 -24.43 -16.57 -6.10
CA ASN A 48 -24.71 -17.39 -7.27
C ASN A 48 -23.61 -18.43 -7.48
N ILE A 49 -23.93 -19.55 -8.14
CA ILE A 49 -22.94 -20.55 -8.57
C ILE A 49 -22.54 -20.22 -10.00
N VAL A 50 -21.32 -19.74 -10.18
CA VAL A 50 -20.72 -19.33 -11.46
C VAL A 50 -19.47 -20.17 -11.70
N ARG A 51 -19.59 -21.23 -12.49
CA ARG A 51 -18.46 -22.13 -12.73
C ARG A 51 -18.35 -22.68 -14.15
N GLY A 52 -17.13 -22.95 -14.60
CA GLY A 52 -16.90 -23.57 -15.90
C GLY A 52 -17.27 -22.69 -17.10
N ASN A 53 -17.49 -21.39 -16.90
CA ASN A 53 -17.88 -20.49 -17.99
C ASN A 53 -16.67 -19.92 -18.71
N VAL A 54 -16.83 -19.59 -19.99
CA VAL A 54 -15.82 -18.93 -20.82
C VAL A 54 -16.36 -17.57 -21.28
N ALA A 55 -15.64 -16.51 -20.96
CA ALA A 55 -15.91 -15.15 -21.43
C ALA A 55 -14.77 -14.66 -22.32
N ALA A 56 -15.07 -14.44 -23.59
CA ALA A 56 -14.06 -14.11 -24.59
C ALA A 56 -14.44 -12.93 -25.48
N ASP A 57 -13.45 -12.16 -25.94
CA ASP A 57 -13.64 -11.10 -26.94
C ASP A 57 -14.78 -10.13 -26.54
N ALA A 58 -14.75 -9.62 -25.30
CA ALA A 58 -15.65 -8.56 -24.86
C ALA A 58 -15.00 -7.17 -25.07
N ALA A 59 -15.80 -6.18 -25.49
CA ALA A 59 -15.39 -4.77 -25.50
C ALA A 59 -15.17 -4.20 -24.08
N GLY A 60 -15.82 -4.81 -23.09
CA GLY A 60 -15.61 -4.60 -21.66
C GLY A 60 -14.82 -5.75 -21.02
N ASN A 61 -15.30 -6.22 -19.87
CA ASN A 61 -14.66 -7.25 -19.05
C ASN A 61 -15.09 -8.66 -19.48
N GLY A 62 -14.31 -9.67 -19.11
CA GLY A 62 -14.80 -11.06 -19.19
C GLY A 62 -15.95 -11.28 -18.20
N PHE A 63 -15.65 -11.11 -16.91
CA PHE A 63 -16.62 -11.13 -15.81
C PHE A 63 -16.58 -9.80 -15.07
N TRP A 64 -17.72 -9.13 -14.98
CA TRP A 64 -17.90 -7.95 -14.15
C TRP A 64 -18.82 -8.28 -12.97
N LEU A 65 -18.20 -8.40 -11.81
CA LEU A 65 -18.80 -8.73 -10.52
C LEU A 65 -19.03 -7.42 -9.75
N ALA A 66 -20.15 -6.77 -10.04
CA ALA A 66 -20.42 -5.38 -9.66
C ALA A 66 -21.55 -5.33 -8.61
N PHE A 67 -21.21 -5.59 -7.34
CA PHE A 67 -22.20 -5.76 -6.26
C PHE A 67 -22.61 -4.41 -5.62
N PRO A 68 -23.85 -3.92 -5.81
CA PRO A 68 -24.30 -2.66 -5.24
C PRO A 68 -24.67 -2.77 -3.76
N GLU A 69 -24.81 -1.63 -3.07
CA GLU A 69 -25.20 -1.59 -1.65
C GLU A 69 -26.65 -2.01 -1.39
N ARG A 70 -27.51 -1.84 -2.39
CA ARG A 70 -28.94 -2.18 -2.37
C ARG A 70 -29.38 -2.63 -3.76
N PRO A 71 -30.48 -3.40 -3.86
CA PRO A 71 -31.15 -3.66 -5.12
C PRO A 71 -31.52 -2.41 -5.90
N LEU A 72 -31.65 -2.59 -7.22
CA LEU A 72 -31.94 -1.53 -8.17
C LEU A 72 -33.29 -1.78 -8.86
N GLY A 73 -33.74 -0.79 -9.61
CA GLY A 73 -34.90 -0.90 -10.48
C GLY A 73 -36.19 -1.19 -9.70
N LEU A 74 -37.02 -2.08 -10.24
CA LEU A 74 -38.28 -2.47 -9.62
C LEU A 74 -38.08 -3.23 -8.31
N SER A 75 -36.89 -3.77 -8.09
CA SER A 75 -36.56 -4.61 -6.93
C SER A 75 -35.95 -3.83 -5.76
N LYS A 76 -35.82 -2.50 -5.86
CA LYS A 76 -35.12 -1.63 -4.87
C LYS A 76 -35.63 -1.69 -3.42
N LEU A 77 -36.83 -2.21 -3.20
CA LEU A 77 -37.42 -2.35 -1.86
C LEU A 77 -37.11 -3.71 -1.20
N VAL A 78 -36.46 -4.64 -1.91
CA VAL A 78 -36.05 -5.93 -1.32
C VAL A 78 -34.94 -5.67 -0.29
N PRO A 79 -35.09 -6.12 0.97
CA PRO A 79 -34.21 -5.73 2.07
C PRO A 79 -32.94 -6.61 2.12
N ILE A 80 -32.14 -6.58 1.06
CA ILE A 80 -30.84 -7.26 0.95
C ILE A 80 -29.71 -6.26 0.68
N ARG A 81 -28.46 -6.67 0.96
CA ARG A 81 -27.25 -5.86 0.71
C ARG A 81 -26.24 -6.66 -0.12
N PRO A 82 -26.33 -6.65 -1.46
CA PRO A 82 -25.47 -7.47 -2.32
C PRO A 82 -23.98 -7.29 -2.04
N ILE A 83 -23.51 -6.07 -1.78
CA ILE A 83 -22.12 -5.77 -1.40
C ILE A 83 -21.63 -6.49 -0.11
N ASN A 84 -22.55 -6.95 0.74
CA ASN A 84 -22.28 -7.65 2.00
C ASN A 84 -22.76 -9.10 2.01
N THR A 85 -23.46 -9.53 0.96
CA THR A 85 -23.90 -10.91 0.77
C THR A 85 -22.71 -11.83 0.53
N GLN A 86 -22.73 -13.02 1.14
CA GLN A 86 -21.64 -13.99 0.97
C GLN A 86 -21.56 -14.47 -0.48
N LEU A 87 -20.33 -14.69 -0.95
CA LEU A 87 -20.10 -15.21 -2.29
C LEU A 87 -20.59 -16.65 -2.37
N GLY A 88 -21.31 -16.97 -3.44
CA GLY A 88 -21.51 -18.35 -3.86
C GLY A 88 -20.23 -18.97 -4.41
N VAL A 89 -20.35 -19.85 -5.40
CA VAL A 89 -19.18 -20.49 -6.03
C VAL A 89 -18.71 -19.64 -7.20
N PHE A 90 -17.43 -19.27 -7.23
CA PHE A 90 -16.78 -18.72 -8.43
C PHE A 90 -15.51 -19.53 -8.72
N SER A 91 -15.61 -20.50 -9.64
CA SER A 91 -14.48 -21.38 -9.94
C SER A 91 -14.44 -21.90 -11.37
N HIS A 92 -13.29 -22.38 -11.84
CA HIS A 92 -13.16 -23.01 -13.17
C HIS A 92 -13.57 -22.10 -14.35
N ASN A 93 -13.67 -20.79 -14.14
CA ASN A 93 -14.05 -19.84 -15.19
C ASN A 93 -12.81 -19.41 -15.99
N VAL A 94 -13.01 -19.16 -17.28
CA VAL A 94 -11.98 -18.70 -18.21
C VAL A 94 -12.35 -17.32 -18.75
N ALA A 95 -11.45 -16.35 -18.66
CA ALA A 95 -11.63 -15.01 -19.21
C ALA A 95 -10.45 -14.61 -20.11
N HIS A 96 -10.70 -14.43 -21.41
CA HIS A 96 -9.61 -14.12 -22.32
C HIS A 96 -9.95 -13.19 -23.48
N SER A 97 -8.93 -12.56 -24.07
CA SER A 97 -9.10 -11.70 -25.25
C SER A 97 -10.08 -10.53 -25.04
N ASN A 98 -10.36 -10.15 -23.80
CA ASN A 98 -11.24 -9.03 -23.48
C ASN A 98 -10.47 -7.71 -23.55
N ASN A 99 -11.16 -6.61 -23.83
CA ASN A 99 -10.56 -5.29 -23.97
C ASN A 99 -10.32 -4.60 -22.60
N LYS A 100 -11.03 -5.02 -21.56
CA LYS A 100 -10.84 -4.65 -20.14
C LYS A 100 -10.40 -5.88 -19.33
N PRO A 101 -10.32 -5.84 -17.99
CA PRO A 101 -9.85 -6.99 -17.24
C PRO A 101 -10.62 -8.28 -17.52
N GLY A 102 -9.92 -9.41 -17.38
CA GLY A 102 -10.56 -10.72 -17.44
C GLY A 102 -11.67 -10.84 -16.38
N ILE A 103 -11.37 -10.41 -15.15
CA ILE A 103 -12.33 -10.33 -14.04
C ILE A 103 -12.21 -8.96 -13.38
N ASN A 104 -13.36 -8.32 -13.11
CA ASN A 104 -13.45 -7.04 -12.40
C ASN A 104 -14.41 -7.16 -11.20
N LEU A 105 -13.96 -6.77 -10.01
CA LEU A 105 -14.68 -6.72 -8.73
C LEU A 105 -14.84 -5.28 -8.19
N ASP A 106 -14.97 -4.31 -9.09
CA ASP A 106 -15.11 -2.88 -8.76
C ASP A 106 -16.20 -2.25 -9.64
N PHE A 107 -16.48 -0.96 -9.42
CA PHE A 107 -17.40 -0.17 -10.23
C PHE A 107 -18.86 -0.67 -10.25
N ALA A 108 -19.44 -0.98 -9.10
CA ALA A 108 -20.85 -1.37 -9.02
C ALA A 108 -21.82 -0.22 -9.38
N PRO A 109 -23.02 -0.56 -9.91
CA PRO A 109 -24.08 0.43 -10.09
C PRO A 109 -24.56 0.99 -8.74
N PHE A 110 -24.97 2.26 -8.69
CA PHE A 110 -25.46 2.88 -7.44
C PHE A 110 -26.82 3.58 -7.55
N ASP A 111 -27.38 3.64 -8.76
CA ASP A 111 -28.71 4.19 -9.04
C ASP A 111 -29.42 3.43 -10.17
N ASP A 112 -30.73 3.66 -10.29
CA ASP A 112 -31.60 3.04 -11.30
C ASP A 112 -31.28 3.52 -12.73
N THR A 113 -30.42 4.52 -12.89
CA THR A 113 -29.96 4.98 -14.22
C THR A 113 -28.86 4.07 -14.76
N GLY A 114 -28.24 3.23 -13.92
CA GLY A 114 -27.10 2.39 -14.27
C GLY A 114 -25.76 3.12 -14.16
N ASN A 115 -25.70 4.24 -13.44
CA ASN A 115 -24.43 4.89 -13.14
C ASN A 115 -23.60 4.01 -12.21
N THR A 116 -22.31 3.89 -12.50
CA THR A 116 -21.36 3.06 -11.75
C THR A 116 -20.33 3.91 -11.01
N ARG A 117 -19.93 3.46 -9.83
CA ARG A 117 -18.90 4.11 -8.99
C ARG A 117 -18.03 3.07 -8.32
N GLU A 118 -16.83 3.45 -7.91
CA GLU A 118 -15.95 2.59 -7.10
C GLU A 118 -16.72 1.96 -5.93
N SER A 119 -16.56 0.65 -5.75
CA SER A 119 -17.34 -0.13 -4.79
C SER A 119 -16.48 -1.22 -4.17
N LYS A 120 -16.44 -1.30 -2.84
CA LYS A 120 -15.65 -2.32 -2.15
C LYS A 120 -16.51 -3.48 -1.69
N TYR A 121 -16.34 -4.65 -2.28
CA TYR A 121 -17.05 -5.86 -1.86
C TYR A 121 -16.51 -6.39 -0.53
N VAL A 122 -17.39 -6.50 0.47
CA VAL A 122 -17.03 -6.92 1.83
C VAL A 122 -18.12 -7.85 2.36
N PRO A 123 -18.03 -9.17 2.08
CA PRO A 123 -19.02 -10.12 2.56
C PRO A 123 -19.00 -10.21 4.08
N THR A 124 -20.18 -10.40 4.66
CA THR A 124 -20.38 -10.49 6.11
C THR A 124 -21.21 -11.72 6.47
N SER A 125 -21.01 -12.23 7.69
CA SER A 125 -21.66 -13.44 8.19
C SER A 125 -23.17 -13.25 8.37
N ASP A 126 -23.61 -12.01 8.61
CA ASP A 126 -25.01 -11.63 8.82
C ASP A 126 -25.63 -10.90 7.62
N GLU A 127 -24.89 -10.76 6.51
CA GLU A 127 -25.27 -9.98 5.32
C GLU A 127 -25.65 -8.51 5.64
N ARG A 128 -25.14 -7.97 6.76
CA ARG A 128 -25.36 -6.58 7.18
C ARG A 128 -24.15 -5.72 6.84
N GLN A 129 -24.23 -4.44 7.20
CA GLN A 129 -23.10 -3.54 7.05
C GLN A 129 -21.86 -4.10 7.76
N ASP A 130 -20.72 -3.96 7.10
CA ASP A 130 -19.41 -4.31 7.63
C ASP A 130 -19.14 -3.63 8.99
N ARG A 131 -18.75 -4.44 9.98
CA ARG A 131 -18.32 -4.03 11.31
C ARG A 131 -16.88 -4.53 11.58
N TYR A 132 -16.06 -4.53 10.53
CA TYR A 132 -14.68 -5.01 10.53
C TYR A 132 -14.60 -6.47 11.00
N SER A 133 -13.64 -6.79 11.88
CA SER A 133 -13.38 -8.13 12.36
C SER A 133 -14.56 -8.78 13.10
N ALA A 134 -15.64 -8.05 13.41
CA ALA A 134 -16.81 -8.58 14.11
C ALA A 134 -17.71 -9.46 13.22
N ASN A 135 -17.82 -9.15 11.92
CA ASN A 135 -18.72 -9.89 11.01
C ASN A 135 -18.19 -10.09 9.59
N ARG A 136 -16.98 -9.65 9.22
CA ARG A 136 -16.39 -9.95 7.90
C ARG A 136 -16.21 -11.45 7.68
N VAL A 137 -16.39 -11.89 6.45
CA VAL A 137 -16.19 -13.28 6.01
C VAL A 137 -15.18 -13.33 4.87
N ARG A 138 -14.28 -14.31 4.90
CA ARG A 138 -13.32 -14.56 3.83
C ARG A 138 -14.01 -15.34 2.70
N PHE A 139 -13.73 -14.99 1.44
CA PHE A 139 -14.32 -15.64 0.27
C PHE A 139 -13.24 -16.08 -0.72
N THR A 140 -13.56 -17.00 -1.63
CA THR A 140 -12.55 -17.63 -2.50
C THR A 140 -12.96 -17.60 -3.97
N PHE A 141 -12.03 -17.18 -4.84
CA PHE A 141 -12.04 -17.56 -6.25
C PHE A 141 -11.00 -18.65 -6.47
N SER A 142 -11.38 -19.69 -7.20
CA SER A 142 -10.51 -20.86 -7.37
C SER A 142 -10.48 -21.39 -8.80
N ASP A 143 -9.34 -21.96 -9.20
CA ASP A 143 -9.22 -22.68 -10.48
C ASP A 143 -9.55 -21.78 -11.69
N ILE A 144 -9.17 -20.51 -11.63
CA ILE A 144 -9.49 -19.50 -12.64
C ILE A 144 -8.41 -19.41 -13.70
N THR A 145 -8.78 -19.25 -14.96
CA THR A 145 -7.84 -19.00 -16.06
C THR A 145 -8.11 -17.64 -16.68
N THR A 146 -7.13 -16.73 -16.68
CA THR A 146 -7.26 -15.40 -17.32
C THR A 146 -6.09 -15.15 -18.27
N TYR A 147 -6.34 -14.91 -19.56
CA TYR A 147 -5.24 -14.66 -20.48
C TYR A 147 -5.51 -13.71 -21.64
N LYS A 148 -4.47 -13.07 -22.16
CA LYS A 148 -4.55 -12.21 -23.37
C LYS A 148 -5.63 -11.13 -23.27
N ASN A 149 -5.99 -10.69 -22.07
CA ASN A 149 -6.82 -9.51 -21.89
C ASN A 149 -5.96 -8.27 -22.16
N ARG A 150 -6.52 -7.24 -22.80
CA ARG A 150 -5.82 -5.98 -23.12
C ARG A 150 -5.63 -5.06 -21.91
N ASP A 151 -6.01 -5.56 -20.74
CA ASP A 151 -5.87 -4.93 -19.44
C ASP A 151 -5.52 -6.04 -18.41
N ASN A 152 -5.72 -5.78 -17.12
CA ASN A 152 -5.41 -6.72 -16.04
C ASN A 152 -6.00 -8.14 -16.23
N GLY A 153 -5.38 -9.15 -15.62
CA GLY A 153 -6.02 -10.46 -15.48
C GLY A 153 -7.22 -10.39 -14.52
N LEU A 154 -6.96 -9.81 -13.35
CA LEU A 154 -7.94 -9.53 -12.29
C LEU A 154 -7.75 -8.10 -11.76
N TRP A 155 -8.84 -7.32 -11.78
CA TRP A 155 -8.97 -6.07 -11.02
C TRP A 155 -9.92 -6.28 -9.84
N ASN A 156 -9.51 -5.89 -8.63
CA ASN A 156 -10.32 -6.10 -7.44
C ASN A 156 -10.41 -4.90 -6.50
N ARG A 157 -11.57 -4.72 -5.87
CA ARG A 157 -11.73 -3.83 -4.71
C ARG A 157 -12.52 -4.57 -3.66
N THR A 158 -11.84 -5.35 -2.83
CA THR A 158 -12.50 -6.30 -1.91
C THR A 158 -11.80 -6.40 -0.56
N SER A 159 -12.46 -6.94 0.46
CA SER A 159 -11.80 -7.30 1.73
C SER A 159 -11.87 -8.81 1.94
N TRP A 160 -10.77 -9.39 2.41
CA TRP A 160 -10.64 -10.83 2.72
C TRP A 160 -10.87 -11.79 1.53
N PRO A 161 -10.34 -11.52 0.32
CA PRO A 161 -10.36 -12.50 -0.76
C PRO A 161 -9.26 -13.55 -0.62
N ASP A 162 -9.53 -14.78 -1.08
CA ASP A 162 -8.54 -15.78 -1.43
C ASP A 162 -8.60 -16.04 -2.94
N TYR A 163 -7.51 -15.75 -3.64
CA TYR A 163 -7.32 -16.09 -5.05
C TYR A 163 -6.36 -17.28 -5.14
N VAL A 164 -6.91 -18.45 -5.44
CA VAL A 164 -6.20 -19.73 -5.29
C VAL A 164 -6.21 -20.50 -6.61
N ARG A 165 -5.09 -21.09 -7.01
CA ARG A 165 -4.98 -21.89 -8.25
C ARG A 165 -5.40 -21.12 -9.51
N PHE A 166 -4.90 -19.91 -9.66
CA PHE A 166 -5.07 -19.16 -10.91
C PHE A 166 -4.03 -19.58 -11.95
N VAL A 167 -4.42 -19.54 -13.21
CA VAL A 167 -3.51 -19.46 -14.36
C VAL A 167 -3.72 -18.10 -15.02
N SER A 168 -2.80 -17.16 -14.80
CA SER A 168 -2.88 -15.81 -15.37
C SER A 168 -1.74 -15.58 -16.35
N ALA A 169 -2.03 -15.45 -17.65
CA ALA A 169 -1.03 -15.48 -18.72
C ALA A 169 -1.22 -14.36 -19.76
N ASP A 170 -0.16 -13.75 -20.26
CA ASP A 170 -0.21 -12.86 -21.45
C ASP A 170 -1.20 -11.67 -21.35
N ASN A 171 -1.62 -11.27 -20.16
CA ASN A 171 -2.45 -10.08 -19.96
C ASN A 171 -1.60 -8.81 -20.13
N ALA A 172 -2.24 -7.66 -20.35
CA ALA A 172 -1.54 -6.38 -20.38
C ALA A 172 -1.51 -5.73 -18.99
N GLY A 173 -0.40 -5.10 -18.64
CA GLY A 173 -0.27 -4.40 -17.36
C GLY A 173 -0.15 -5.37 -16.19
N MET A 174 -0.98 -5.22 -15.16
CA MET A 174 -0.80 -5.96 -13.91
C MET A 174 -1.75 -7.17 -13.84
N PHE A 175 -1.23 -8.37 -13.60
CA PHE A 175 -2.03 -9.59 -13.74
C PHE A 175 -3.00 -9.77 -12.56
N PHE A 176 -2.57 -9.35 -11.38
CA PHE A 176 -3.40 -9.09 -10.22
C PHE A 176 -3.21 -7.64 -9.79
N ALA A 177 -4.31 -6.88 -9.71
CA ALA A 177 -4.28 -5.48 -9.29
C ALA A 177 -5.57 -5.06 -8.60
N GLY A 178 -5.52 -3.89 -7.97
CA GLY A 178 -6.68 -3.20 -7.41
C GLY A 178 -6.42 -2.64 -6.01
N ALA A 179 -7.50 -2.43 -5.26
CA ALA A 179 -7.51 -1.74 -3.95
C ALA A 179 -8.14 -2.61 -2.85
N GLY A 180 -7.76 -3.89 -2.79
CA GLY A 180 -8.24 -4.82 -1.77
C GLY A 180 -7.44 -4.82 -0.47
N ASP A 181 -7.91 -5.54 0.56
CA ASP A 181 -7.16 -5.76 1.80
C ASP A 181 -7.33 -7.16 2.42
N ASN A 182 -6.30 -7.56 3.19
CA ASN A 182 -6.20 -8.85 3.89
C ASN A 182 -6.46 -10.05 2.96
N GLY A 183 -6.03 -9.90 1.71
CA GLY A 183 -6.23 -10.88 0.67
C GLY A 183 -5.09 -11.88 0.56
N ARG A 184 -5.30 -12.96 -0.18
CA ARG A 184 -4.28 -13.98 -0.46
C ARG A 184 -4.24 -14.30 -1.94
N ILE A 185 -3.04 -14.40 -2.49
CA ILE A 185 -2.79 -14.94 -3.84
C ILE A 185 -1.85 -16.12 -3.67
N SER A 186 -2.35 -17.32 -3.97
CA SER A 186 -1.60 -18.55 -3.72
C SER A 186 -1.83 -19.66 -4.72
N ASP A 187 -0.87 -20.60 -4.76
CA ASP A 187 -0.89 -21.80 -5.58
C ASP A 187 -1.12 -21.50 -7.08
N SER A 188 -0.70 -20.33 -7.55
CA SER A 188 -1.03 -19.83 -8.88
C SER A 188 0.18 -19.84 -9.82
N LEU A 189 -0.10 -20.06 -11.11
CA LEU A 189 0.84 -19.93 -12.22
C LEU A 189 0.61 -18.60 -12.93
N ILE A 190 1.60 -17.72 -12.89
CA ILE A 190 1.51 -16.37 -13.45
C ILE A 190 2.59 -16.23 -14.54
N ILE A 191 2.20 -15.99 -15.79
CA ILE A 191 3.08 -16.04 -16.96
C ILE A 191 3.03 -14.72 -17.73
N GLY A 192 4.09 -13.91 -17.64
CA GLY A 192 4.13 -12.58 -18.26
C GLY A 192 4.00 -12.65 -19.78
N VAL A 193 4.91 -13.39 -20.42
CA VAL A 193 4.86 -13.69 -21.86
C VAL A 193 5.07 -15.19 -22.06
N SER A 194 4.09 -15.87 -22.64
CA SER A 194 4.15 -17.29 -22.98
C SER A 194 4.79 -17.50 -24.37
N LEU A 195 5.01 -18.76 -24.74
CA LEU A 195 5.45 -19.12 -26.10
C LEU A 195 4.32 -18.95 -27.14
N ASN A 196 3.09 -18.70 -26.71
CA ASN A 196 1.95 -18.42 -27.58
C ASN A 196 1.88 -16.93 -27.95
N ASN A 197 2.97 -16.40 -28.50
CA ASN A 197 3.22 -14.97 -28.71
C ASN A 197 3.43 -14.59 -30.19
N SER A 198 2.85 -15.36 -31.13
CA SER A 198 2.90 -15.06 -32.57
C SER A 198 2.36 -13.67 -32.91
N THR A 199 1.48 -13.13 -32.05
CA THR A 199 1.06 -11.73 -32.06
C THR A 199 1.75 -11.04 -30.88
N PRO A 200 2.48 -9.92 -31.11
CA PRO A 200 3.07 -9.16 -30.03
C PRO A 200 2.01 -8.74 -29.01
N PRO A 201 2.32 -8.76 -27.70
CA PRO A 201 1.41 -8.22 -26.70
C PRO A 201 1.12 -6.75 -26.99
N PRO A 202 -0.10 -6.26 -26.68
CA PRO A 202 -0.44 -4.86 -26.88
C PRO A 202 0.51 -3.97 -26.05
N THR A 203 0.90 -2.83 -26.62
CA THR A 203 1.67 -1.83 -25.89
C THR A 203 0.78 -1.19 -24.82
N SER A 204 1.15 -1.37 -23.55
CA SER A 204 0.50 -0.71 -22.42
C SER A 204 1.43 0.33 -21.82
N ASN A 205 0.86 1.45 -21.34
CA ASN A 205 1.59 2.45 -20.56
C ASN A 205 2.09 1.90 -19.22
N GLN A 206 1.48 0.83 -18.72
CA GLN A 206 1.90 0.09 -17.55
C GLN A 206 2.62 -1.19 -18.03
N PRO A 207 3.95 -1.32 -17.82
CA PRO A 207 4.65 -2.57 -18.07
C PRO A 207 4.05 -3.75 -17.29
N ASN A 208 4.34 -4.96 -17.76
CA ASN A 208 3.78 -6.15 -17.14
C ASN A 208 4.32 -6.35 -15.72
N VAL A 209 3.39 -6.61 -14.80
CA VAL A 209 3.67 -7.00 -13.40
C VAL A 209 2.82 -8.22 -13.06
N ALA A 210 3.41 -9.20 -12.37
CA ALA A 210 2.65 -10.38 -11.94
C ALA A 210 1.62 -10.01 -10.86
N VAL A 211 2.04 -9.35 -9.79
CA VAL A 211 1.15 -8.98 -8.68
C VAL A 211 1.41 -7.55 -8.19
N ALA A 212 0.34 -6.77 -8.09
CA ALA A 212 0.32 -5.51 -7.37
C ALA A 212 -0.61 -5.64 -6.14
N SER A 213 0.01 -5.66 -4.96
CA SER A 213 -0.71 -5.55 -3.70
C SER A 213 -0.94 -4.08 -3.38
N TYR A 214 -2.19 -3.72 -3.06
CA TYR A 214 -2.48 -2.44 -2.45
C TYR A 214 -1.74 -2.38 -1.11
N HIS A 215 -0.75 -1.50 -0.95
CA HIS A 215 -0.06 -1.24 0.33
C HIS A 215 0.43 -2.48 1.11
N SER A 216 0.89 -3.54 0.42
CA SER A 216 1.26 -4.84 1.04
C SER A 216 0.14 -5.59 1.78
N THR A 217 -1.13 -5.29 1.53
CA THR A 217 -2.28 -5.92 2.20
C THR A 217 -2.64 -7.31 1.68
N PHE A 218 -1.95 -7.84 0.67
CA PHE A 218 -2.10 -9.20 0.17
C PHE A 218 -0.89 -10.06 0.53
N ASP A 219 -1.18 -11.26 1.03
CA ASP A 219 -0.20 -12.33 1.17
C ASP A 219 -0.02 -13.00 -0.19
N ILE A 220 1.19 -13.03 -0.72
CA ILE A 220 1.48 -13.56 -2.05
C ILE A 220 2.44 -14.72 -1.89
N ALA A 221 1.94 -15.96 -1.85
CA ALA A 221 2.77 -17.11 -1.46
C ALA A 221 2.53 -18.34 -2.31
N HIS A 222 3.55 -19.20 -2.45
CA HIS A 222 3.43 -20.50 -3.15
C HIS A 222 3.07 -20.37 -4.65
N ASN A 223 3.46 -19.28 -5.31
CA ASN A 223 3.18 -19.07 -6.72
C ASN A 223 4.39 -19.41 -7.60
N VAL A 224 4.16 -19.72 -8.87
CA VAL A 224 5.18 -19.81 -9.90
C VAL A 224 5.02 -18.63 -10.86
N ILE A 225 6.03 -17.77 -10.94
CA ILE A 225 6.00 -16.51 -11.70
C ILE A 225 7.04 -16.57 -12.81
N VAL A 226 6.58 -16.58 -14.05
CA VAL A 226 7.38 -16.89 -15.24
C VAL A 226 7.41 -15.72 -16.22
N ASN A 227 8.58 -15.40 -16.76
CA ASN A 227 8.76 -14.43 -17.85
C ASN A 227 8.27 -13.00 -17.54
N PHE A 228 8.62 -12.47 -16.36
CA PHE A 228 8.44 -11.05 -16.01
C PHE A 228 9.79 -10.33 -15.91
N PRO A 229 10.41 -9.96 -17.05
CA PRO A 229 11.65 -9.18 -17.03
C PRO A 229 11.39 -7.76 -16.52
N LEU A 230 12.47 -7.04 -16.17
CA LEU A 230 12.39 -5.60 -16.01
C LEU A 230 12.06 -4.92 -17.33
N ASN A 231 11.31 -3.84 -17.24
CA ASN A 231 11.08 -2.93 -18.36
C ASN A 231 12.00 -1.72 -18.25
N ASP A 232 12.40 -1.13 -19.38
CA ASP A 232 13.27 0.04 -19.40
C ASP A 232 12.65 1.27 -18.73
N ARG A 233 11.31 1.36 -18.67
CA ARG A 233 10.58 2.43 -17.96
C ARG A 233 10.89 2.40 -16.46
N ILE A 234 11.55 3.46 -15.98
CA ILE A 234 11.94 3.63 -14.55
C ILE A 234 10.83 4.24 -13.69
N ASP A 235 9.86 4.89 -14.33
CA ASP A 235 8.72 5.59 -13.71
C ASP A 235 7.48 4.69 -13.53
N ARG A 236 7.60 3.39 -13.79
CA ARG A 236 6.52 2.41 -13.69
C ARG A 236 7.02 1.09 -13.12
N ALA A 237 6.13 0.37 -12.43
CA ALA A 237 6.46 -0.95 -11.90
C ALA A 237 6.61 -1.97 -13.04
N SER A 238 7.51 -2.92 -12.85
CA SER A 238 7.73 -4.09 -13.71
C SER A 238 8.31 -5.24 -12.87
N GLY A 239 8.21 -6.47 -13.38
CA GLY A 239 8.69 -7.68 -12.71
C GLY A 239 7.59 -8.44 -11.95
N ALA A 240 7.96 -9.25 -10.97
CA ALA A 240 7.01 -10.08 -10.23
C ALA A 240 6.12 -9.25 -9.28
N PHE A 241 6.72 -8.39 -8.46
CA PHE A 241 6.03 -7.62 -7.42
C PHE A 241 6.10 -6.12 -7.73
N ALA A 242 4.95 -5.47 -7.86
CA ALA A 242 4.91 -4.01 -7.90
C ALA A 242 5.30 -3.43 -6.54
N ALA A 243 5.97 -2.27 -6.56
CA ALA A 243 6.39 -1.53 -5.39
C ALA A 243 5.99 -0.03 -5.42
N ASN A 244 5.26 0.40 -6.44
CA ASN A 244 4.90 1.80 -6.69
C ASN A 244 3.66 2.30 -5.92
N ASP A 245 3.07 1.45 -5.08
CA ASP A 245 1.90 1.75 -4.26
C ASP A 245 2.20 1.64 -2.74
N TYR A 246 3.48 1.51 -2.36
CA TYR A 246 3.88 1.42 -0.94
C TYR A 246 4.13 2.82 -0.40
N TYR A 247 3.10 3.54 0.05
CA TYR A 247 3.25 4.92 0.57
C TYR A 247 2.54 5.19 1.90
N THR A 248 1.88 4.20 2.49
CA THR A 248 1.25 4.35 3.82
C THR A 248 2.23 4.18 4.98
N SER A 249 3.38 3.55 4.72
CA SER A 249 4.43 3.32 5.72
C SER A 249 5.81 3.68 5.16
N PRO A 250 6.70 4.31 5.96
CA PRO A 250 8.09 4.58 5.55
C PRO A 250 8.96 3.34 5.44
N VAL A 251 8.69 2.34 6.28
CA VAL A 251 9.35 1.04 6.27
C VAL A 251 8.26 0.00 6.16
N ASP A 252 8.15 -0.66 5.01
CA ASP A 252 7.18 -1.73 4.82
C ASP A 252 7.78 -3.08 5.19
N ARG A 253 6.98 -3.91 5.87
CA ARG A 253 7.38 -5.24 6.34
C ARG A 253 6.43 -6.34 5.90
N GLY A 254 5.41 -6.01 5.10
CA GLY A 254 4.37 -6.96 4.68
C GLY A 254 4.89 -8.06 3.75
N MET A 255 6.01 -7.82 3.06
CA MET A 255 6.71 -8.83 2.24
C MET A 255 7.10 -10.11 2.99
N VAL A 256 7.13 -10.10 4.33
CA VAL A 256 7.27 -11.33 5.13
C VAL A 256 6.19 -12.37 4.82
N ARG A 257 5.00 -11.91 4.42
CA ARG A 257 3.86 -12.73 4.03
C ARG A 257 3.94 -13.26 2.61
N ASN A 258 5.09 -13.06 1.94
CA ASN A 258 5.31 -13.50 0.56
C ASN A 258 6.33 -14.65 0.40
N PRO A 259 6.28 -15.73 1.20
CA PRO A 259 7.23 -16.84 1.08
C PRO A 259 6.95 -17.70 -0.16
N ASN A 260 7.96 -18.49 -0.55
CA ASN A 260 7.80 -19.61 -1.49
C ASN A 260 7.28 -19.23 -2.89
N ASN A 261 7.51 -18.01 -3.37
CA ASN A 261 7.28 -17.70 -4.78
C ASN A 261 8.49 -18.10 -5.61
N ARG A 262 8.28 -18.94 -6.62
CA ARG A 262 9.32 -19.37 -7.55
C ARG A 262 9.34 -18.45 -8.76
N LEU A 263 10.41 -17.68 -8.91
CA LEU A 263 10.64 -16.82 -10.07
C LEU A 263 11.43 -17.58 -11.14
N ILE A 264 10.92 -17.65 -12.37
CA ILE A 264 11.58 -18.30 -13.52
C ILE A 264 11.68 -17.28 -14.65
N ASN A 265 12.89 -16.91 -15.07
CA ASN A 265 13.12 -15.86 -16.07
C ASN A 265 12.34 -14.57 -15.76
N SER A 266 12.28 -14.24 -14.47
CA SER A 266 11.53 -13.10 -13.94
C SER A 266 12.43 -12.32 -13.00
N HIS A 267 12.36 -11.00 -13.07
CA HIS A 267 12.94 -10.13 -12.05
C HIS A 267 11.93 -9.95 -10.91
N PRO A 268 12.36 -9.96 -9.64
CA PRO A 268 11.46 -9.80 -8.47
C PRO A 268 10.67 -8.50 -8.49
N GLY A 269 11.24 -7.42 -9.01
CA GLY A 269 10.51 -6.16 -9.24
C GLY A 269 11.43 -4.95 -9.21
N ARG A 270 11.03 -3.86 -9.85
CA ARG A 270 11.75 -2.58 -9.84
C ARG A 270 11.21 -1.63 -8.76
N ARG A 271 12.13 -0.90 -8.11
CA ARG A 271 11.83 0.23 -7.23
C ARG A 271 11.57 1.44 -8.10
N VAL A 272 10.30 1.78 -8.26
CA VAL A 272 9.93 3.01 -8.95
C VAL A 272 10.40 4.21 -8.13
N ILE A 273 11.02 5.19 -8.80
CA ILE A 273 11.57 6.37 -8.13
C ILE A 273 10.44 7.07 -7.37
N SER A 274 10.66 7.27 -6.07
CA SER A 274 9.68 7.98 -5.24
C SER A 274 9.50 9.41 -5.76
N PRO A 275 8.28 9.97 -5.78
CA PRO A 275 8.06 11.33 -6.30
C PRO A 275 8.95 12.38 -5.63
N ASN A 276 9.16 12.25 -4.32
CA ASN A 276 10.01 13.14 -3.53
C ASN A 276 11.53 13.03 -3.81
N ILE A 277 11.95 12.05 -4.62
CA ILE A 277 13.34 11.86 -5.07
C ILE A 277 13.48 12.28 -6.55
N ASN A 278 12.37 12.32 -7.31
CA ASN A 278 12.35 12.69 -8.72
C ASN A 278 12.37 14.22 -8.92
N THR A 279 12.89 14.69 -10.04
CA THR A 279 13.02 16.12 -10.37
C THR A 279 12.10 16.47 -11.55
N PRO A 280 11.09 17.34 -11.40
CA PRO A 280 10.80 18.20 -10.26
C PRO A 280 10.01 17.46 -9.18
N VAL A 281 10.26 17.90 -7.96
CA VAL A 281 9.89 17.33 -6.67
C VAL A 281 8.40 16.98 -6.56
N GLY A 282 8.10 15.91 -5.83
CA GLY A 282 6.73 15.49 -5.53
C GLY A 282 6.34 15.75 -4.09
N ASN A 283 5.09 16.15 -3.89
CA ASN A 283 4.49 16.39 -2.56
C ASN A 283 4.02 15.11 -1.84
N ALA A 284 4.60 13.97 -2.18
CA ALA A 284 4.32 12.67 -1.58
C ALA A 284 5.55 11.74 -1.64
N ALA A 285 5.64 10.83 -0.69
CA ALA A 285 6.72 9.86 -0.56
C ALA A 285 6.21 8.41 -0.66
N LEU A 286 6.91 7.58 -1.44
CA LEU A 286 6.90 6.12 -1.31
C LEU A 286 7.77 5.71 -0.12
N ALA A 287 7.56 4.50 0.40
CA ALA A 287 8.33 3.90 1.48
C ALA A 287 9.82 3.98 1.19
N GLY A 288 10.63 4.40 2.16
CA GLY A 288 12.08 4.45 2.01
C GLY A 288 12.71 3.06 1.99
N ALA A 289 12.16 2.10 2.74
CA ALA A 289 12.69 0.74 2.86
C ALA A 289 11.57 -0.32 2.79
N LEU A 290 11.79 -1.41 2.05
CA LEU A 290 10.93 -2.60 2.06
C LEU A 290 11.77 -3.75 2.61
N TRP A 291 11.29 -4.43 3.65
CA TRP A 291 11.99 -5.58 4.20
C TRP A 291 11.91 -6.78 3.24
N ASP A 292 13.04 -7.42 2.96
CA ASP A 292 13.13 -8.61 2.11
C ASP A 292 13.60 -9.84 2.92
N PRO A 293 12.69 -10.47 3.68
CA PRO A 293 13.04 -11.62 4.50
C PRO A 293 13.35 -12.88 3.67
N HIS A 294 13.01 -12.89 2.39
CA HIS A 294 13.10 -14.08 1.52
C HIS A 294 14.26 -14.01 0.51
N GLY A 295 14.92 -12.85 0.40
CA GLY A 295 16.09 -12.67 -0.46
C GLY A 295 15.75 -12.54 -1.93
N TYR A 296 14.61 -11.96 -2.27
CA TYR A 296 14.23 -11.70 -3.65
C TYR A 296 15.16 -10.69 -4.33
N TRP A 297 15.57 -9.63 -3.63
CA TRP A 297 16.38 -8.53 -4.17
C TRP A 297 17.84 -8.54 -3.69
N GLY A 298 18.25 -9.55 -2.91
CA GLY A 298 19.61 -9.69 -2.38
C GLY A 298 19.66 -10.73 -1.24
N PRO A 299 20.59 -10.60 -0.28
CA PRO A 299 20.61 -11.48 0.89
C PRO A 299 19.29 -11.45 1.66
N ALA A 300 18.80 -12.62 2.07
CA ALA A 300 17.60 -12.74 2.90
C ALA A 300 17.76 -11.98 4.22
N GLY A 301 16.72 -11.24 4.61
CA GLY A 301 16.68 -10.39 5.81
C GLY A 301 17.13 -8.96 5.58
N ASN A 302 17.73 -8.64 4.43
CA ASN A 302 18.06 -7.26 4.07
C ASN A 302 16.82 -6.42 3.77
N TYR A 303 17.02 -5.13 3.57
CA TYR A 303 16.02 -4.18 3.11
C TYR A 303 16.34 -3.71 1.70
N TRP A 304 15.34 -3.75 0.83
CA TRP A 304 15.39 -3.15 -0.49
C TRP A 304 15.11 -1.65 -0.38
N VAL A 305 16.06 -0.80 -0.74
CA VAL A 305 16.03 0.68 -0.56
C VAL A 305 16.43 1.40 -1.84
N TYR A 306 16.11 2.70 -1.95
CA TYR A 306 16.67 3.55 -3.02
C TYR A 306 18.18 3.72 -2.87
N ASP A 307 18.91 3.75 -3.98
CA ASP A 307 20.36 3.96 -3.99
C ASP A 307 20.72 5.45 -3.82
N ILE A 308 20.45 5.98 -2.62
CA ILE A 308 20.76 7.36 -2.25
C ILE A 308 21.54 7.40 -0.93
N PRO A 309 22.53 8.29 -0.76
CA PRO A 309 23.33 8.37 0.47
C PRO A 309 22.48 8.51 1.74
N PHE A 310 21.32 9.18 1.66
CA PHE A 310 20.35 9.28 2.75
C PHE A 310 20.01 7.90 3.36
N LEU A 311 19.85 6.87 2.52
CA LEU A 311 19.50 5.50 2.94
C LEU A 311 20.69 4.53 2.97
N THR A 312 21.73 4.75 2.16
CA THR A 312 22.80 3.75 1.93
C THR A 312 24.14 4.09 2.60
N ALA A 313 24.42 5.36 2.92
CA ALA A 313 25.71 5.74 3.50
C ALA A 313 25.94 5.06 4.85
N GLY A 314 27.12 4.48 5.05
CA GLY A 314 27.49 3.74 6.26
C GLY A 314 26.74 2.41 6.45
N ARG A 315 26.01 1.93 5.44
CA ARG A 315 25.32 0.63 5.46
C ARG A 315 26.04 -0.37 4.58
N THR A 316 25.98 -1.65 4.97
CA THR A 316 26.44 -2.75 4.12
C THR A 316 25.36 -3.02 3.07
N CYS A 317 25.64 -2.65 1.83
CA CYS A 317 24.70 -2.76 0.71
C CYS A 317 25.28 -3.57 -0.45
N MET A 318 24.42 -4.32 -1.13
CA MET A 318 24.72 -5.06 -2.35
C MET A 318 23.91 -4.49 -3.52
N PRO A 319 24.44 -4.53 -4.76
CA PRO A 319 23.65 -4.24 -5.95
C PRO A 319 22.45 -5.19 -6.08
N VAL A 320 21.33 -4.68 -6.58
CA VAL A 320 20.19 -5.52 -7.00
C VAL A 320 20.44 -5.95 -8.45
N ALA A 321 20.36 -7.25 -8.75
CA ALA A 321 20.71 -7.75 -10.08
C ALA A 321 19.77 -7.20 -11.17
N GLY A 322 20.30 -6.50 -12.16
CA GLY A 322 19.52 -5.93 -13.27
C GLY A 322 18.86 -4.57 -12.99
N GLU A 323 19.00 -4.02 -11.78
CA GLU A 323 18.43 -2.72 -11.39
C GLU A 323 19.51 -1.84 -10.70
N HIS A 324 19.60 -0.56 -11.05
CA HIS A 324 20.65 0.34 -10.57
C HIS A 324 20.13 1.47 -9.66
N LEU A 325 18.82 1.68 -9.56
CA LEU A 325 18.19 2.72 -8.74
C LEU A 325 18.01 2.31 -7.27
N SER A 326 18.38 1.07 -6.93
CA SER A 326 18.13 0.49 -5.62
C SER A 326 19.25 -0.43 -5.14
N ARG A 327 19.30 -0.64 -3.82
CA ARG A 327 20.24 -1.52 -3.15
C ARG A 327 19.52 -2.48 -2.23
N SER A 328 20.13 -3.64 -2.00
CA SER A 328 19.79 -4.52 -0.88
C SER A 328 20.75 -4.25 0.27
N CYS A 329 20.27 -3.67 1.35
CA CYS A 329 21.10 -3.20 2.47
C CYS A 329 20.77 -3.93 3.77
N ALA A 330 21.79 -4.23 4.57
CA ALA A 330 21.62 -4.78 5.91
C ALA A 330 20.77 -3.83 6.77
N GLY A 331 19.80 -4.40 7.49
CA GLY A 331 18.89 -3.69 8.38
C GLY A 331 19.41 -3.51 9.82
N PRO A 332 18.53 -3.10 10.74
CA PRO A 332 17.15 -2.67 10.48
C PRO A 332 17.10 -1.28 9.81
N TYR A 333 15.90 -0.88 9.36
CA TYR A 333 15.53 0.50 9.07
C TYR A 333 14.35 0.88 9.95
N TYR A 334 14.26 2.14 10.37
CA TYR A 334 13.17 2.65 11.22
C TYR A 334 12.27 3.58 10.43
N GLY A 335 11.00 3.64 10.79
CA GLY A 335 10.06 4.55 10.16
C GLY A 335 9.87 5.83 10.97
N VAL A 336 9.78 6.96 10.29
CA VAL A 336 9.33 8.23 10.88
C VAL A 336 8.19 8.79 10.03
N SER A 337 7.00 8.93 10.63
CA SER A 337 5.76 9.32 9.94
C SER A 337 4.77 10.02 10.88
N GLY A 338 3.51 10.21 10.44
CA GLY A 338 2.41 10.58 11.32
C GLY A 338 2.55 11.96 11.98
N PHE A 339 3.20 12.90 11.29
CA PHE A 339 3.50 14.22 11.79
C PHE A 339 2.23 15.00 12.16
N ARG A 340 2.21 15.54 13.38
CA ARG A 340 1.19 16.46 13.89
C ARG A 340 1.87 17.67 14.49
N ILE A 341 1.42 18.85 14.09
CA ILE A 341 1.98 20.14 14.49
C ILE A 341 0.84 20.97 15.08
N ASP A 342 1.01 21.44 16.32
CA ASP A 342 0.08 22.35 17.01
C ASP A 342 -1.40 21.96 16.82
N GLY A 343 -1.70 20.67 17.00
CA GLY A 343 -3.06 20.13 16.93
C GLY A 343 -3.56 19.74 15.54
N SER A 344 -2.77 19.93 14.47
CA SER A 344 -3.14 19.57 13.09
C SER A 344 -3.59 18.12 12.89
N ASP A 345 -4.27 17.84 11.77
CA ASP A 345 -4.67 16.48 11.42
C ASP A 345 -3.44 15.64 11.00
N ARG A 346 -3.13 14.62 11.81
CA ARG A 346 -2.00 13.71 11.56
C ARG A 346 -2.22 12.77 10.39
N TYR A 347 -3.46 12.56 9.96
CA TYR A 347 -3.80 11.66 8.85
C TYR A 347 -3.78 12.39 7.51
N LYS A 348 -3.91 13.72 7.53
CA LYS A 348 -3.86 14.58 6.35
C LYS A 348 -2.84 15.72 6.51
N PRO A 349 -1.60 15.46 6.96
CA PRO A 349 -0.60 16.50 7.06
C PRO A 349 -0.28 17.02 5.66
N VAL A 350 -0.14 18.34 5.49
CA VAL A 350 0.22 18.96 4.19
C VAL A 350 1.48 19.83 4.25
N MET A 351 2.08 19.99 5.43
CA MET A 351 3.27 20.82 5.60
C MET A 351 4.45 20.31 4.75
N PRO A 352 5.25 21.17 4.14
CA PRO A 352 6.47 20.74 3.48
C PRO A 352 7.43 20.11 4.52
N LEU A 353 8.24 19.15 4.08
CA LEU A 353 9.09 18.35 4.95
C LEU A 353 10.47 18.16 4.30
N THR A 354 11.47 18.84 4.84
CA THR A 354 12.89 18.61 4.51
C THR A 354 13.54 17.87 5.66
N ILE A 355 14.04 16.66 5.39
CA ILE A 355 14.82 15.88 6.35
C ILE A 355 16.25 15.79 5.84
N THR A 356 17.20 16.28 6.64
CA THR A 356 18.63 16.13 6.35
C THR A 356 19.21 15.05 7.24
N ARG A 357 19.79 14.00 6.66
CA ARG A 357 20.60 13.03 7.41
C ARG A 357 21.99 13.62 7.60
N LEU A 358 22.51 13.55 8.81
CA LEU A 358 23.79 14.13 9.22
C LEU A 358 24.81 13.04 9.58
N ASP A 359 26.08 13.33 9.36
CA ASP A 359 27.20 12.52 9.82
C ASP A 359 27.56 12.80 11.29
N HIS A 360 28.65 12.19 11.76
CA HIS A 360 29.10 12.36 13.15
C HIS A 360 29.58 13.79 13.48
N ASN A 361 29.95 14.58 12.45
CA ASN A 361 30.38 15.99 12.54
C ASN A 361 29.23 16.97 12.28
N MET A 362 27.99 16.49 12.24
CA MET A 362 26.80 17.29 11.91
C MET A 362 26.81 17.88 10.50
N GLN A 363 27.55 17.26 9.56
CA GLN A 363 27.53 17.63 8.15
C GLN A 363 26.47 16.82 7.38
N PRO A 364 25.82 17.41 6.35
CA PRO A 364 24.82 16.71 5.54
C PRO A 364 25.40 15.52 4.77
N ILE A 365 24.76 14.35 4.92
CA ILE A 365 24.97 13.16 4.08
C ILE A 365 24.04 13.20 2.86
N GLY A 366 22.80 13.63 3.07
CA GLY A 366 21.77 13.70 2.03
C GLY A 366 20.46 14.21 2.60
N ALA A 367 19.51 14.52 1.71
CA ALA A 367 18.20 15.03 2.07
C ALA A 367 17.06 14.18 1.50
N TRP A 368 15.93 14.20 2.22
CA TRP A 368 14.64 13.66 1.80
C TRP A 368 13.63 14.79 1.88
N ILE A 369 13.12 15.25 0.74
CA ILE A 369 12.31 16.46 0.64
C ILE A 369 10.94 16.12 0.08
N VAL A 370 9.89 16.30 0.87
CA VAL A 370 8.49 16.18 0.43
C VAL A 370 7.88 17.58 0.42
N GLU A 371 7.49 18.06 -0.76
CA GLU A 371 6.96 19.41 -0.91
C GLU A 371 5.61 19.64 -0.23
N ASP A 372 5.22 20.91 -0.16
CA ASP A 372 3.91 21.35 0.30
C ASP A 372 2.76 20.63 -0.44
N GLY A 373 1.80 20.14 0.35
CA GLY A 373 0.69 19.31 -0.12
C GLY A 373 -0.61 20.08 -0.36
N SER A 374 -0.63 21.39 -0.14
CA SER A 374 -1.84 22.21 -0.18
C SER A 374 -2.35 22.47 -1.60
N SER A 375 -1.47 22.38 -2.61
CA SER A 375 -1.76 22.66 -4.03
C SER A 375 -2.37 21.48 -4.81
N GLY A 376 -2.84 20.43 -4.13
CA GLY A 376 -3.38 19.21 -4.77
C GLY A 376 -2.30 18.17 -5.09
N ASN A 377 -2.62 17.10 -5.83
CA ASN A 377 -1.66 16.03 -6.14
C ASN A 377 -0.73 16.44 -7.31
N LEU A 378 0.54 16.76 -7.02
CA LEU A 378 1.56 17.14 -8.02
C LEU A 378 2.59 16.02 -8.29
N ASN A 379 2.21 14.75 -8.10
CA ASN A 379 3.15 13.63 -8.09
C ASN A 379 2.84 12.53 -9.13
N THR A 380 3.86 11.71 -9.44
CA THR A 380 3.94 10.78 -10.60
C THR A 380 2.90 9.65 -10.64
N PHE A 381 2.13 9.44 -9.57
CA PHE A 381 1.17 8.33 -9.44
C PHE A 381 -0.19 8.75 -8.88
N ASN A 382 -0.50 10.06 -8.83
CA ASN A 382 -1.67 10.58 -8.12
C ASN A 382 -1.77 10.06 -6.68
N ILE A 383 -0.62 9.80 -6.05
CA ILE A 383 -0.54 9.49 -4.63
C ILE A 383 -1.11 10.68 -3.88
N MET A 384 -1.82 10.40 -2.80
CA MET A 384 -2.41 11.44 -2.00
C MET A 384 -1.33 12.39 -1.49
N SER A 385 -1.56 13.70 -1.65
CA SER A 385 -0.59 14.73 -1.28
C SER A 385 -0.26 14.78 0.21
N HIS A 386 -0.86 13.95 1.08
CA HIS A 386 -0.58 13.86 2.51
C HIS A 386 0.40 12.74 2.92
N MET A 387 0.93 11.97 1.97
CA MET A 387 1.87 10.89 2.24
C MET A 387 3.27 11.43 2.54
N ARG A 388 3.52 11.77 3.81
CA ARG A 388 4.77 12.35 4.32
C ARG A 388 5.39 11.47 5.39
N HIS A 389 6.53 10.89 5.06
CA HIS A 389 7.31 10.04 5.93
C HIS A 389 8.70 9.82 5.33
N PHE A 390 9.61 9.23 6.12
CA PHE A 390 10.91 8.77 5.64
C PHE A 390 11.40 7.56 6.44
N ALA A 391 12.28 6.77 5.82
CA ALA A 391 12.99 5.70 6.51
C ALA A 391 14.32 6.22 7.08
N ALA A 392 14.60 5.89 8.33
CA ALA A 392 15.83 6.18 9.03
C ALA A 392 16.69 4.92 9.20
N VAL A 393 17.98 5.12 9.45
CA VAL A 393 18.93 4.03 9.76
C VAL A 393 19.33 4.05 11.25
N PRO A 394 19.80 2.92 11.78
CA PRO A 394 20.43 2.83 13.10
C PRO A 394 21.50 3.90 13.31
N ASP A 395 21.47 4.52 14.49
CA ASP A 395 22.43 5.55 14.94
C ASP A 395 22.49 6.80 14.05
N GLY A 396 21.53 6.93 13.12
CA GLY A 396 21.41 8.09 12.26
C GLY A 396 20.98 9.33 13.03
N ARG A 397 21.52 10.48 12.61
CA ARG A 397 21.14 11.81 13.08
C ARG A 397 20.36 12.50 11.98
N TYR A 398 19.16 13.00 12.30
CA TYR A 398 18.29 13.63 11.32
C TYR A 398 17.84 14.99 11.80
N ARG A 399 18.02 16.01 10.97
CA ARG A 399 17.41 17.33 11.17
C ARG A 399 16.13 17.41 10.36
N ILE A 400 15.00 17.63 11.03
CA ILE A 400 13.70 17.83 10.37
C ILE A 400 13.41 19.32 10.32
N GLU A 401 12.94 19.78 9.16
CA GLU A 401 12.52 21.15 8.92
C GLU A 401 11.16 21.12 8.21
N PHE A 402 10.18 21.89 8.71
CA PHE A 402 8.87 21.99 8.07
C PHE A 402 8.89 23.05 6.97
N ARG A 403 9.73 22.82 5.96
CA ARG A 403 9.94 23.73 4.83
C ARG A 403 10.36 22.97 3.58
N ASP A 404 10.16 23.60 2.44
CA ASP A 404 10.79 23.26 1.16
C ASP A 404 11.48 24.52 0.59
N ASN A 405 11.78 24.54 -0.71
CA ASN A 405 12.45 25.67 -1.34
C ASN A 405 11.54 26.91 -1.52
N LEU A 406 10.22 26.75 -1.41
CA LEU A 406 9.22 27.79 -1.70
C LEU A 406 8.40 28.16 -0.46
N VAL A 407 8.08 27.18 0.38
CA VAL A 407 7.16 27.30 1.51
C VAL A 407 7.89 26.94 2.80
N SER A 408 7.72 27.76 3.83
CA SER A 408 8.14 27.45 5.19
C SER A 408 6.92 27.49 6.10
N HIS A 409 6.66 26.38 6.78
CA HIS A 409 5.62 26.31 7.81
C HIS A 409 6.08 27.08 9.06
N PRO A 410 5.18 27.80 9.75
CA PRO A 410 5.50 28.42 11.04
C PRO A 410 6.05 27.41 12.04
N LEU A 411 6.96 27.88 12.90
CA LEU A 411 7.51 27.05 13.97
C LEU A 411 6.40 26.62 14.94
N PRO A 412 6.34 25.32 15.31
CA PRO A 412 5.44 24.84 16.32
C PRO A 412 5.66 25.56 17.65
N THR A 413 4.58 25.88 18.35
CA THR A 413 4.62 26.60 19.64
C THR A 413 4.08 25.77 20.80
N GLN A 414 3.29 24.75 20.49
CA GLN A 414 2.59 23.93 21.47
C GLN A 414 3.03 22.47 21.41
N GLU A 415 3.06 21.87 20.23
CA GLU A 415 3.33 20.44 20.07
C GLU A 415 3.91 20.08 18.69
N VAL A 416 4.86 19.16 18.72
CA VAL A 416 5.18 18.27 17.60
C VAL A 416 5.02 16.82 18.06
N MET A 417 4.20 16.05 17.35
CA MET A 417 4.10 14.61 17.50
C MET A 417 4.49 13.92 16.19
N LEU A 418 5.21 12.81 16.31
CA LEU A 418 5.55 11.93 15.20
C LEU A 418 5.47 10.46 15.62
N VAL A 419 5.31 9.58 14.65
CA VAL A 419 5.25 8.13 14.83
C VAL A 419 6.59 7.53 14.43
N LEU A 420 7.16 6.75 15.33
CA LEU A 420 8.32 5.90 15.13
C LEU A 420 7.85 4.45 14.95
N SER A 421 8.33 3.78 13.90
CA SER A 421 8.01 2.37 13.64
C SER A 421 9.25 1.52 13.46
N ASN A 422 9.09 0.21 13.67
CA ASN A 422 10.15 -0.80 13.63
C ASN A 422 11.31 -0.60 14.64
N MET A 423 11.04 0.10 15.75
CA MET A 423 11.97 0.26 16.89
C MET A 423 11.54 -0.63 18.06
N HIS A 424 11.55 -1.95 17.85
CA HIS A 424 10.98 -2.93 18.78
C HIS A 424 11.93 -3.36 19.89
N SER A 425 13.24 -3.15 19.75
CA SER A 425 14.27 -3.53 20.72
C SER A 425 14.78 -2.33 21.50
N THR A 426 15.22 -2.54 22.73
CA THR A 426 15.93 -1.52 23.52
C THR A 426 17.30 -1.16 22.93
N SER A 427 17.82 -1.97 22.00
CA SER A 427 19.02 -1.66 21.23
C SER A 427 18.76 -0.69 20.07
N ASP A 428 17.50 -0.47 19.68
CA ASP A 428 17.19 0.38 18.53
C ASP A 428 17.35 1.84 18.95
N ARG A 429 18.18 2.61 18.23
CA ARG A 429 18.50 4.01 18.55
C ARG A 429 18.35 4.92 17.34
N LEU A 430 17.83 6.12 17.60
CA LEU A 430 17.64 7.15 16.59
C LEU A 430 17.78 8.54 17.21
N ILE A 431 18.46 9.46 16.53
CA ILE A 431 18.54 10.86 16.93
C ILE A 431 17.80 11.70 15.90
N LEU A 432 16.80 12.44 16.36
CA LEU A 432 15.98 13.32 15.52
C LEU A 432 16.01 14.73 16.10
N SER A 433 15.99 15.74 15.25
CA SER A 433 15.57 17.09 15.63
C SER A 433 14.22 17.40 15.00
N VAL A 434 13.41 18.17 15.70
CA VAL A 434 12.19 18.78 15.16
C VAL A 434 12.23 20.30 15.38
N PRO A 435 11.68 21.09 14.45
CA PRO A 435 11.61 22.53 14.64
C PRO A 435 10.62 22.82 15.78
N PHE A 436 10.97 23.75 16.67
CA PHE A 436 10.11 24.16 17.77
C PHE A 436 10.48 25.57 18.23
N SER A 437 9.47 26.39 18.54
CA SER A 437 9.66 27.75 19.02
C SER A 437 10.40 27.75 20.36
N GLY A 438 11.43 28.59 20.51
CA GLY A 438 12.18 28.74 21.76
C GLY A 438 11.44 29.46 22.89
N SER A 439 10.13 29.69 22.75
CA SER A 439 9.31 30.54 23.64
C SER A 439 8.96 29.89 25.00
N ALA A 440 9.19 28.60 25.18
CA ALA A 440 8.93 27.90 26.44
C ALA A 440 9.85 26.68 26.61
N THR A 441 10.01 26.24 27.86
CA THR A 441 10.66 24.97 28.17
C THR A 441 9.79 23.82 27.67
N ILE A 442 10.40 22.91 26.92
CA ILE A 442 9.72 21.74 26.39
C ILE A 442 9.81 20.55 27.34
N GLN A 443 8.89 19.61 27.17
CA GLN A 443 9.01 18.24 27.63
C GLN A 443 8.88 17.30 26.45
N ALA A 444 9.43 16.09 26.58
CA ALA A 444 9.27 15.06 25.58
C ALA A 444 9.08 13.68 26.19
N TYR A 445 8.30 12.83 25.51
CA TYR A 445 8.12 11.44 25.91
C TYR A 445 7.81 10.54 24.72
N LEU A 446 8.07 9.25 24.92
CA LEU A 446 7.62 8.15 24.06
C LEU A 446 6.43 7.45 24.69
N THR A 447 5.46 7.05 23.89
CA THR A 447 4.34 6.21 24.32
C THR A 447 3.86 5.31 23.18
N THR A 448 3.20 4.20 23.49
CA THR A 448 2.45 3.39 22.50
C THR A 448 0.97 3.79 22.45
N ARG A 449 0.56 4.82 23.19
CA ARG A 449 -0.81 5.34 23.19
C ARG A 449 -0.90 6.65 22.42
N GLU A 450 -1.88 6.73 21.55
CA GLU A 450 -2.05 7.92 20.73
C GLU A 450 -2.54 9.11 21.56
N LEU A 451 -3.63 9.00 22.32
CA LEU A 451 -4.28 10.18 22.88
C LEU A 451 -3.63 10.61 24.21
N TYR A 452 -3.61 11.92 24.45
CA TYR A 452 -3.15 12.51 25.72
C TYR A 452 -3.88 11.95 26.94
N ARG A 453 -5.19 11.71 26.84
CA ARG A 453 -5.95 11.13 27.94
C ARG A 453 -5.57 9.67 28.21
N ASP A 454 -5.10 8.95 27.20
CA ASP A 454 -4.78 7.53 27.32
C ASP A 454 -3.51 7.33 28.15
N ILE A 455 -2.56 8.28 28.11
CA ILE A 455 -1.33 8.21 28.91
C ILE A 455 -1.55 8.39 30.41
N GLN A 456 -2.71 8.93 30.82
CA GLN A 456 -3.09 9.06 32.22
C GLN A 456 -3.67 7.76 32.79
N ALA A 457 -3.97 6.76 31.94
CA ALA A 457 -4.48 5.49 32.40
C ALA A 457 -3.38 4.70 33.15
N PRO A 458 -3.71 4.02 34.27
CA PRO A 458 -2.76 3.19 35.00
C PRO A 458 -2.08 2.16 34.09
N ASN A 459 -0.79 1.89 34.34
CA ASN A 459 0.04 0.94 33.58
C ASN A 459 0.23 1.30 32.10
N THR A 460 0.00 2.55 31.70
CA THR A 460 0.30 2.98 30.32
C THR A 460 1.81 3.05 30.09
N PRO A 461 2.34 2.41 29.04
CA PRO A 461 3.74 2.56 28.67
C PRO A 461 4.06 3.99 28.25
N VAL A 462 4.76 4.71 29.12
CA VAL A 462 5.26 6.07 28.87
C VAL A 462 6.73 6.13 29.30
N ARG A 463 7.58 6.68 28.44
CA ARG A 463 8.99 6.93 28.73
C ARG A 463 9.29 8.40 28.54
N HIS A 464 9.40 9.14 29.63
CA HIS A 464 9.81 10.54 29.61
C HIS A 464 11.28 10.67 29.23
N LEU A 465 11.59 11.65 28.37
CA LEU A 465 12.97 11.93 27.98
C LEU A 465 13.63 12.88 28.97
N THR A 466 14.87 12.58 29.36
CA THR A 466 15.65 13.39 30.30
C THR A 466 16.16 14.68 29.63
N PRO A 467 15.83 15.87 30.15
CA PRO A 467 16.39 17.12 29.63
C PRO A 467 17.90 17.20 29.84
N VAL A 468 18.64 17.64 28.82
CA VAL A 468 20.09 17.85 28.87
C VAL A 468 20.48 19.21 28.29
N GLY A 469 21.64 19.73 28.70
CA GLY A 469 22.05 21.11 28.39
C GLY A 469 22.82 21.31 27.08
N SER A 470 23.20 20.24 26.38
CA SER A 470 23.98 20.34 25.14
C SER A 470 23.79 19.13 24.23
N PHE A 471 24.15 19.28 22.95
CA PHE A 471 24.19 18.15 22.02
C PHE A 471 25.16 17.05 22.46
N ALA A 472 26.31 17.41 23.04
CA ALA A 472 27.26 16.42 23.56
C ALA A 472 26.64 15.58 24.69
N ALA A 473 25.88 16.21 25.59
CA ALA A 473 25.15 15.50 26.64
C ALA A 473 24.01 14.63 26.09
N LEU A 474 23.36 15.07 25.01
CA LEU A 474 22.33 14.30 24.29
C LEU A 474 22.92 13.01 23.69
N LEU A 475 24.12 13.07 23.10
CA LEU A 475 24.81 11.89 22.56
C LEU A 475 25.21 10.89 23.65
N ALA A 476 25.55 11.38 24.85
CA ALA A 476 25.98 10.55 25.98
C ALA A 476 24.82 9.99 26.81
N THR A 477 23.61 10.54 26.68
CA THR A 477 22.46 10.20 27.51
C THR A 477 21.36 9.58 26.67
N GLU A 478 21.06 8.31 26.91
CA GLU A 478 19.95 7.64 26.25
C GLU A 478 18.60 8.21 26.68
N ASN A 479 17.61 8.21 25.78
CA ASN A 479 16.26 8.73 26.08
C ASN A 479 16.32 10.15 26.65
N SER A 480 17.02 11.04 25.96
CA SER A 480 17.22 12.42 26.39
C SER A 480 16.72 13.42 25.36
N VAL A 481 16.53 14.66 25.80
CA VAL A 481 16.06 15.78 24.97
C VAL A 481 16.89 17.03 25.23
N TRP A 482 17.28 17.71 24.16
CA TRP A 482 18.02 18.97 24.20
C TRP A 482 17.27 20.01 23.38
N GLN A 483 16.95 21.14 24.01
CA GLN A 483 16.35 22.29 23.34
C GLN A 483 17.46 23.24 22.87
N ASP A 484 17.70 23.23 21.57
CA ASP A 484 18.64 24.13 20.90
C ASP A 484 17.93 25.45 20.58
N HIS A 485 17.92 26.35 21.56
CA HIS A 485 17.30 27.66 21.43
C HIS A 485 17.94 28.51 20.32
N ALA A 486 19.23 28.33 20.03
CA ALA A 486 19.95 29.12 19.04
C ALA A 486 19.48 28.79 17.61
N ASN A 487 19.19 27.52 17.34
CA ASN A 487 18.74 27.07 16.02
C ASN A 487 17.24 26.77 15.94
N GLN A 488 16.48 27.02 17.01
CA GLN A 488 15.03 26.74 17.11
C GLN A 488 14.68 25.28 16.81
N GLN A 489 15.48 24.37 17.36
CA GLN A 489 15.38 22.93 17.17
C GLN A 489 15.29 22.23 18.53
N VAL A 490 14.51 21.15 18.60
CA VAL A 490 14.52 20.23 19.74
C VAL A 490 15.08 18.91 19.26
N TRP A 491 16.22 18.53 19.80
CA TRP A 491 16.87 17.26 19.53
C TRP A 491 16.45 16.23 20.56
N VAL A 492 16.16 15.02 20.09
CA VAL A 492 15.85 13.86 20.92
C VAL A 492 16.79 12.71 20.58
N ASN A 493 17.24 12.00 21.61
CA ASN A 493 17.92 10.72 21.47
C ASN A 493 16.97 9.65 22.00
N VAL A 494 16.34 8.89 21.11
CA VAL A 494 15.27 7.96 21.45
C VAL A 494 15.73 6.52 21.27
N SER A 495 15.12 5.63 22.05
CA SER A 495 15.32 4.19 21.91
C SER A 495 14.03 3.41 21.83
N GLY A 496 14.11 2.26 21.18
CA GLY A 496 12.98 1.35 21.01
C GLY A 496 12.60 0.58 22.28
N GLY A 497 11.89 -0.52 22.06
CA GLY A 497 11.54 -1.48 23.12
C GLY A 497 10.54 -0.95 24.15
N LEU A 498 9.66 -0.04 23.74
CA LEU A 498 8.56 0.38 24.60
C LEU A 498 7.52 -0.74 24.69
N ALA A 499 7.07 -1.05 25.90
CA ALA A 499 6.10 -2.11 26.13
C ALA A 499 4.77 -1.81 25.41
N LEU A 500 4.08 -2.86 24.96
CA LEU A 500 2.76 -2.73 24.37
C LEU A 500 1.67 -2.94 25.41
N PRO A 501 0.59 -2.15 25.38
CA PRO A 501 -0.57 -2.40 26.22
C PRO A 501 -1.21 -3.72 25.81
N GLY A 502 -1.29 -4.69 26.72
CA GLY A 502 -1.80 -6.04 26.42
C GLY A 502 -0.74 -7.04 25.95
N GLY A 503 0.54 -6.63 25.86
CA GLY A 503 1.64 -7.50 25.46
C GLY A 503 1.87 -7.54 23.95
N ALA A 504 2.80 -8.39 23.50
CA ALA A 504 3.09 -8.55 22.09
C ALA A 504 1.95 -9.33 21.39
N PRO A 505 1.46 -8.86 20.23
CA PRO A 505 0.60 -9.65 19.35
C PRO A 505 1.07 -11.10 19.20
N THR A 506 0.13 -12.03 19.27
CA THR A 506 0.40 -13.48 19.18
C THR A 506 0.79 -13.91 17.79
N ASP A 507 0.23 -13.28 16.75
CA ASP A 507 0.55 -13.56 15.36
C ASP A 507 1.71 -12.66 14.90
N PRO A 508 2.89 -13.24 14.60
CA PRO A 508 4.05 -12.48 14.17
C PRO A 508 3.90 -11.86 12.76
N LEU A 509 2.90 -12.29 11.98
CA LEU A 509 2.60 -11.81 10.63
C LEU A 509 1.45 -10.80 10.58
N SER A 510 0.77 -10.57 11.71
CA SER A 510 -0.30 -9.59 11.81
C SER A 510 0.20 -8.16 11.53
N ASP A 511 -0.67 -7.31 10.98
CA ASP A 511 -0.37 -5.89 10.83
C ASP A 511 -0.03 -5.24 12.19
N GLU A 512 -0.67 -5.69 13.27
CA GLU A 512 -0.37 -5.24 14.63
C GLU A 512 1.05 -5.61 15.07
N MET A 513 1.67 -6.68 14.55
CA MET A 513 3.10 -6.96 14.75
C MET A 513 3.99 -6.16 13.79
N LEU A 514 3.61 -6.10 12.52
CA LEU A 514 4.46 -5.55 11.47
C LEU A 514 4.61 -4.03 11.57
N TYR A 515 3.53 -3.33 11.94
CA TYR A 515 3.41 -1.87 11.86
C TYR A 515 3.16 -1.20 13.22
N ARG A 516 3.66 -1.80 14.31
CA ARG A 516 3.60 -1.22 15.67
C ARG A 516 4.13 0.21 15.68
N ALA A 517 3.38 1.09 16.34
CA ALA A 517 3.70 2.50 16.46
C ALA A 517 4.19 2.86 17.86
N THR A 518 5.25 3.66 17.93
CA THR A 518 5.65 4.42 19.11
C THR A 518 5.51 5.90 18.79
N TYR A 519 4.72 6.62 19.56
CA TYR A 519 4.52 8.06 19.42
C TYR A 519 5.60 8.80 20.20
N LEU A 520 6.35 9.66 19.52
CA LEU A 520 7.18 10.68 20.14
C LEU A 520 6.38 11.97 20.21
N ARG A 521 6.32 12.58 21.40
CA ARG A 521 5.72 13.89 21.60
C ARG A 521 6.75 14.83 22.18
N VAL A 522 6.90 16.00 21.56
CA VAL A 522 7.63 17.17 22.06
C VAL A 522 6.59 18.26 22.23
N PHE A 523 6.43 18.77 23.45
CA PHE A 523 5.33 19.66 23.77
C PHE A 523 5.72 20.67 24.83
N LYS A 524 4.97 21.77 24.84
CA LYS A 524 4.95 22.75 25.93
C LYS A 524 3.92 22.26 26.97
N PRO A 525 4.36 21.93 28.21
CA PRO A 525 3.49 21.41 29.25
C PRO A 525 2.45 22.42 29.76
#